data_AF-A0A2V9IZP4-F1
#
_entry.id   AF-A0A2V9IZP4-F1
#
_cell.length_a   1.000
_cell.length_b   1.000
_cell.length_c   1.000
_cell.angle_alpha   90.00
_cell.angle_beta   90.00
_cell.angle_gamma   90.00
#
_symmetry.space_group_name_H-M   'P 1'
#
loop_
_entity.id
_entity.type
_entity.pdbx_description
1 polymer ?
#
loop_
_entity_poly.entity_id
_entity_poly.type
_entity_poly.pdbx_seq_one_letter_code
_entity_poly.pdbx_strand_id
1 'polypeptide(L)'
;RVFPDAPLGWVFPGDPGIPNTLAKPQYDRFAPRLGIAYSPEFSGGILGTIFGGPGKTSIRAAYGLYYTAVEDLTLFGEIGDAPFGLFYVSPTAVYLEEPYKDRISGNDPGQRFPYTFPGVGATGFWGKFLPIAVSPAYKVDNVMPYTEHYNFNIQRQIGSTTVLTLAYVGSQGHHLLANLPFNPGSPARCFEINAILAQSNPAATPCGPGFEDQIYDLGNGQFAYGTRPYSVTSGRYLSQGLLDFGDNAWTSTLANSSYNSLQVSLEKRVGALRFLGAYTWGKSLDNGSGYRDYLNPYDQRVDRALSTFNVAHNF
;
A
#
# COMPACT_ATOMS: atom_id res chain seq x y z
N ARG A 1 28.39 -5.23 -12.09
CA ARG A 1 26.93 -5.17 -12.23
C ARG A 1 26.48 -6.38 -13.02
N VAL A 2 25.31 -6.96 -12.73
CA VAL A 2 24.71 -8.12 -13.42
C VAL A 2 24.44 -7.79 -14.89
N PHE A 3 23.81 -6.64 -15.14
CA PHE A 3 23.67 -6.06 -16.47
C PHE A 3 24.44 -4.74 -16.53
N PRO A 4 25.59 -4.69 -17.25
CA PRO A 4 26.49 -3.54 -17.22
C PRO A 4 25.84 -2.23 -17.69
N ASP A 5 24.87 -2.32 -18.60
CA ASP A 5 24.31 -1.20 -19.33
C ASP A 5 22.85 -0.89 -18.97
N ALA A 6 22.36 -1.46 -17.85
CA ALA A 6 21.04 -1.19 -17.28
C ALA A 6 20.86 0.29 -16.93
N PRO A 7 19.63 0.85 -17.04
CA PRO A 7 19.31 2.18 -16.54
C PRO A 7 19.81 2.39 -15.10
N LEU A 8 20.34 3.57 -14.80
CA LEU A 8 20.87 3.84 -13.47
C LEU A 8 19.73 3.78 -12.45
N GLY A 9 19.91 2.97 -11.40
CA GLY A 9 18.89 2.73 -10.38
C GLY A 9 18.10 1.44 -10.60
N TRP A 10 18.15 0.83 -11.79
CA TRP A 10 17.64 -0.51 -12.02
C TRP A 10 18.71 -1.54 -11.65
N VAL A 11 18.49 -2.26 -10.56
CA VAL A 11 19.50 -3.08 -9.89
C VAL A 11 19.03 -4.50 -9.67
N PHE A 12 19.98 -5.42 -9.54
CA PHE A 12 19.72 -6.86 -9.53
C PHE A 12 20.38 -7.56 -8.34
N PRO A 13 19.82 -8.66 -7.83
CA PRO A 13 20.55 -9.58 -6.96
C PRO A 13 21.88 -9.99 -7.61
N GLY A 14 23.00 -9.72 -6.93
CA GLY A 14 24.36 -9.89 -7.46
C GLY A 14 25.07 -8.57 -7.81
N ASP A 15 24.33 -7.45 -7.85
CA ASP A 15 24.95 -6.13 -7.85
C ASP A 15 25.51 -5.77 -6.47
N PRO A 16 26.60 -4.96 -6.39
CA PRO A 16 27.15 -4.53 -5.12
C PRO A 16 26.12 -3.83 -4.23
N GLY A 17 25.94 -4.33 -3.01
CA GLY A 17 25.01 -3.76 -2.02
C GLY A 17 23.56 -4.22 -2.15
N ILE A 18 23.23 -5.07 -3.15
CA ILE A 18 21.87 -5.60 -3.33
C ILE A 18 21.76 -6.99 -2.69
N PRO A 19 20.78 -7.21 -1.81
CA PRO A 19 20.61 -8.51 -1.16
C PRO A 19 20.19 -9.59 -2.16
N ASN A 20 20.51 -10.84 -1.84
CA ASN A 20 20.06 -12.02 -2.60
C ASN A 20 18.66 -12.53 -2.17
N THR A 21 17.97 -11.78 -1.30
CA THR A 21 16.61 -12.06 -0.83
C THR A 21 15.76 -10.80 -0.96
N LEU A 22 14.49 -10.93 -1.34
CA LEU A 22 13.55 -9.81 -1.41
C LEU A 22 13.19 -9.28 -0.01
N ALA A 23 12.64 -10.15 0.83
CA ALA A 23 12.37 -9.85 2.23
C ALA A 23 13.42 -10.51 3.14
N LYS A 24 14.05 -9.72 4.01
CA LYS A 24 15.01 -10.24 5.00
C LYS A 24 14.26 -10.95 6.13
N PRO A 25 14.63 -12.18 6.50
CA PRO A 25 14.11 -12.83 7.71
C PRO A 25 14.42 -12.02 8.96
N GLN A 26 13.44 -11.85 9.85
CA GLN A 26 13.58 -11.12 11.12
C GLN A 26 13.30 -12.09 12.28
N TYR A 27 14.30 -12.30 13.14
CA TYR A 27 14.24 -13.30 14.23
C TYR A 27 13.98 -12.67 15.61
N ASP A 28 14.01 -11.35 15.71
CA ASP A 28 13.96 -10.54 16.93
C ASP A 28 12.55 -9.97 17.19
N ARG A 29 11.51 -10.79 16.99
CA ARG A 29 10.11 -10.33 17.00
C ARG A 29 9.34 -10.91 18.19
N PHE A 30 9.52 -10.30 19.36
CA PHE A 30 8.78 -10.66 20.57
C PHE A 30 7.31 -10.25 20.45
N ALA A 31 6.39 -11.18 20.73
CA ALA A 31 4.95 -11.05 20.52
C ALA A 31 4.17 -11.35 21.82
N PRO A 32 4.18 -10.45 22.82
CA PRO A 32 3.56 -10.69 24.11
C PRO A 32 2.04 -10.77 23.99
N ARG A 33 1.43 -11.57 24.88
CA ARG A 33 -0.02 -11.69 25.04
C ARG A 33 -0.35 -11.76 26.52
N LEU A 34 -1.32 -10.94 26.92
CA LEU A 34 -1.72 -10.71 28.30
C LEU A 34 -3.24 -10.73 28.35
N GLY A 35 -3.80 -11.37 29.37
CA GLY A 35 -5.22 -11.32 29.66
C GLY A 35 -5.46 -11.31 31.16
N ILE A 36 -6.47 -10.56 31.58
CA ILE A 36 -6.97 -10.54 32.95
C ILE A 36 -8.47 -10.80 32.97
N ALA A 37 -8.93 -11.46 34.04
CA ALA A 37 -10.34 -11.67 34.31
C ALA A 37 -10.59 -11.42 35.79
N TYR A 38 -11.63 -10.66 36.09
CA TYR A 38 -11.98 -10.27 37.45
C TYR A 38 -13.50 -10.30 37.64
N SER A 39 -13.95 -10.78 38.80
CA SER A 39 -15.35 -10.74 39.21
C SER A 39 -15.46 -9.89 40.48
N PRO A 40 -16.04 -8.68 40.41
CA PRO A 40 -16.24 -7.86 41.60
C PRO A 40 -17.18 -8.54 42.62
N GLU A 41 -16.92 -8.31 43.90
CA GLU A 41 -17.72 -8.85 45.03
C GLU A 41 -18.54 -7.78 45.76
N PHE A 42 -18.71 -6.60 45.17
CA PHE A 42 -19.48 -5.50 45.78
C PHE A 42 -20.92 -5.93 46.05
N SER A 43 -21.32 -5.95 47.32
CA SER A 43 -22.64 -6.40 47.78
C SER A 43 -23.57 -5.27 48.23
N GLY A 44 -23.05 -4.07 48.51
CA GLY A 44 -23.83 -2.94 49.04
C GLY A 44 -23.61 -1.62 48.29
N GLY A 45 -24.50 -0.66 48.55
CA GLY A 45 -24.43 0.70 48.00
C GLY A 45 -24.59 0.77 46.47
N ILE A 46 -24.09 1.86 45.89
CA ILE A 46 -24.16 2.12 44.45
C ILE A 46 -23.42 1.04 43.65
N LEU A 47 -22.25 0.60 44.13
CA LEU A 47 -21.45 -0.43 43.47
C LEU A 47 -22.14 -1.80 43.50
N GLY A 48 -22.78 -2.17 44.62
CA GLY A 48 -23.60 -3.38 44.67
C GLY A 48 -24.77 -3.36 43.69
N THR A 49 -25.35 -2.18 43.44
CA THR A 49 -26.42 -2.01 42.44
C THR A 49 -25.91 -2.18 41.01
N ILE A 50 -24.77 -1.55 40.68
CA ILE A 50 -24.14 -1.63 39.34
C ILE A 50 -23.67 -3.06 39.05
N PHE A 51 -22.94 -3.67 39.97
CA PHE A 51 -22.27 -4.96 39.77
C PHE A 51 -23.10 -6.19 40.18
N GLY A 52 -24.14 -6.00 41.00
CA GLY A 52 -25.12 -7.02 41.32
C GLY A 52 -24.79 -8.00 42.42
N GLY A 53 -23.69 -7.82 43.14
CA GLY A 53 -23.19 -8.79 44.10
C GLY A 53 -22.16 -9.78 43.53
N PRO A 54 -21.56 -10.60 44.41
CA PRO A 54 -20.57 -11.60 44.05
C PRO A 54 -21.04 -12.55 42.94
N GLY A 55 -20.18 -12.77 41.94
CA GLY A 55 -20.43 -13.69 40.82
C GLY A 55 -21.45 -13.21 39.79
N LYS A 56 -21.93 -11.96 39.90
CA LYS A 56 -22.94 -11.41 38.99
C LYS A 56 -22.40 -10.49 37.91
N THR A 57 -21.11 -10.15 37.98
CA THR A 57 -20.38 -9.43 36.93
C THR A 57 -19.03 -10.09 36.68
N SER A 58 -18.65 -10.22 35.41
CA SER A 58 -17.29 -10.54 34.99
C SER A 58 -16.73 -9.42 34.14
N ILE A 59 -15.53 -8.95 34.48
CA ILE A 59 -14.75 -7.98 33.73
C ILE A 59 -13.54 -8.72 33.14
N ARG A 60 -13.32 -8.58 31.85
CA ARG A 60 -12.18 -9.18 31.14
C ARG A 60 -11.49 -8.11 30.31
N ALA A 61 -10.17 -8.17 30.27
CA ALA A 61 -9.38 -7.35 29.37
C ALA A 61 -8.22 -8.16 28.83
N ALA A 62 -7.90 -7.98 27.56
CA ALA A 62 -6.77 -8.65 26.94
C ALA A 62 -6.06 -7.71 25.96
N TYR A 63 -4.77 -7.96 25.78
CA TYR A 63 -3.92 -7.33 24.80
C TYR A 63 -2.99 -8.38 24.18
N GLY A 64 -2.70 -8.27 22.89
CA GLY A 64 -1.67 -9.06 22.25
C GLY A 64 -1.07 -8.38 21.03
N LEU A 65 0.21 -8.66 20.81
CA LEU A 65 0.94 -8.27 19.61
C LEU A 65 1.08 -9.47 18.68
N TYR A 66 0.86 -9.26 17.38
CA TYR A 66 0.85 -10.31 16.37
C TYR A 66 1.60 -9.84 15.13
N TYR A 67 2.63 -10.58 14.72
CA TYR A 67 3.32 -10.33 13.45
C TYR A 67 2.66 -11.16 12.35
N THR A 68 2.62 -10.61 11.14
CA THR A 68 2.28 -11.37 9.94
C THR A 68 3.50 -11.48 9.04
N ALA A 69 3.57 -12.58 8.29
CA ALA A 69 4.54 -12.69 7.21
C ALA A 69 4.21 -11.67 6.11
N VAL A 70 5.23 -11.28 5.35
CA VAL A 70 5.07 -10.54 4.10
C VAL A 70 4.33 -11.47 3.12
N GLU A 71 3.25 -10.96 2.54
CA GLU A 71 2.43 -11.73 1.61
C GLU A 71 3.20 -12.01 0.30
N ASP A 72 3.29 -13.30 -0.08
CA ASP A 72 3.99 -13.74 -1.29
C ASP A 72 3.41 -13.11 -2.56
N LEU A 73 2.08 -12.94 -2.63
CA LEU A 73 1.41 -12.30 -3.76
C LEU A 73 1.89 -10.86 -4.00
N THR A 74 2.24 -10.13 -2.94
CA THR A 74 2.78 -8.78 -3.09
C THR A 74 4.19 -8.82 -3.71
N LEU A 75 5.00 -9.81 -3.33
CA LEU A 75 6.36 -10.03 -3.87
C LEU A 75 6.35 -10.59 -5.30
N PHE A 76 5.31 -11.34 -5.67
CA PHE A 76 5.21 -11.99 -6.97
C PHE A 76 5.21 -11.01 -8.15
N GLY A 77 4.86 -9.73 -7.94
CA GLY A 77 4.89 -8.71 -8.99
C GLY A 77 6.24 -8.59 -9.70
N GLU A 78 7.35 -8.81 -8.99
CA GLU A 78 8.70 -8.70 -9.54
C GLU A 78 9.04 -9.77 -10.59
N ILE A 79 8.24 -10.83 -10.72
CA ILE A 79 8.42 -11.80 -11.82
C ILE A 79 8.21 -11.15 -13.19
N GLY A 80 7.45 -10.05 -13.23
CA GLY A 80 7.21 -9.24 -14.42
C GLY A 80 8.32 -8.25 -14.74
N ASP A 81 9.25 -8.02 -13.80
CA ASP A 81 10.22 -6.95 -13.91
C ASP A 81 11.25 -7.21 -15.00
N ALA A 82 11.65 -6.13 -15.68
CA ALA A 82 12.65 -6.23 -16.73
C ALA A 82 14.01 -6.68 -16.15
N PRO A 83 14.73 -7.61 -16.80
CA PRO A 83 14.43 -8.20 -18.10
C PRO A 83 13.85 -9.62 -18.01
N PHE A 84 13.36 -10.07 -16.85
CA PHE A 84 13.04 -11.48 -16.58
C PHE A 84 11.58 -11.87 -16.81
N GLY A 85 10.68 -10.90 -16.95
CA GLY A 85 9.25 -11.16 -17.15
C GLY A 85 8.76 -10.73 -18.52
N LEU A 86 7.94 -11.56 -19.19
CA LEU A 86 7.27 -11.21 -20.45
C LEU A 86 6.13 -10.19 -20.22
N PHE A 87 6.48 -9.01 -19.75
CA PHE A 87 5.56 -7.97 -19.32
C PHE A 87 5.99 -6.60 -19.84
N TYR A 88 5.00 -5.85 -20.34
CA TYR A 88 5.18 -4.48 -20.83
C TYR A 88 3.90 -3.73 -20.52
N VAL A 89 4.03 -2.63 -19.80
CA VAL A 89 2.94 -1.70 -19.55
C VAL A 89 3.29 -0.39 -20.23
N SER A 90 2.38 0.07 -21.09
CA SER A 90 2.46 1.44 -21.57
C SER A 90 2.18 2.39 -20.41
N PRO A 91 3.05 3.38 -20.13
CA PRO A 91 2.81 4.36 -19.06
C PRO A 91 1.64 5.30 -19.38
N THR A 92 1.14 5.28 -20.61
CA THR A 92 0.03 6.09 -21.10
C THR A 92 -1.02 5.22 -21.80
N ALA A 93 -2.22 5.75 -21.99
CA ALA A 93 -3.30 5.04 -22.68
C ALA A 93 -2.92 4.72 -24.13
N VAL A 94 -3.20 3.50 -24.59
CA VAL A 94 -2.92 3.00 -25.94
C VAL A 94 -4.18 2.77 -26.75
N TYR A 95 -4.06 2.63 -28.06
CA TYR A 95 -5.14 2.18 -28.94
C TYR A 95 -5.37 0.67 -28.78
N LEU A 96 -6.61 0.20 -28.98
CA LEU A 96 -6.91 -1.23 -28.89
C LEU A 96 -6.31 -1.99 -30.09
N GLU A 97 -6.36 -1.36 -31.26
CA GLU A 97 -5.87 -1.84 -32.55
C GLU A 97 -4.34 -1.71 -32.71
N GLU A 98 -3.72 -0.77 -32.01
CA GLU A 98 -2.27 -0.52 -31.98
C GLU A 98 -1.80 -0.54 -30.51
N PRO A 99 -1.68 -1.72 -29.86
CA PRO A 99 -1.55 -1.84 -28.40
C PRO A 99 -0.24 -1.31 -27.80
N TYR A 100 0.72 -0.92 -28.64
CA TYR A 100 1.97 -0.27 -28.21
C TYR A 100 2.01 1.21 -28.52
N LYS A 101 1.12 1.70 -29.38
CA LYS A 101 1.09 3.10 -29.78
C LYS A 101 0.28 3.90 -28.78
N ASP A 102 0.93 4.89 -28.20
CA ASP A 102 0.29 5.75 -27.23
C ASP A 102 -0.72 6.72 -27.88
N ARG A 103 -1.74 7.10 -27.13
CA ARG A 103 -2.81 8.01 -27.57
C ARG A 103 -2.53 9.50 -27.33
N ILE A 104 -1.46 9.82 -26.59
CA ILE A 104 -1.17 11.18 -26.09
C ILE A 104 -0.10 11.87 -26.96
N SER A 105 1.07 11.27 -27.08
CA SER A 105 2.20 11.67 -27.92
C SER A 105 2.27 10.95 -29.27
N GLY A 106 1.58 9.82 -29.45
CA GLY A 106 1.66 9.01 -30.66
C GLY A 106 2.95 8.21 -30.80
N ASN A 107 3.77 8.10 -29.73
CA ASN A 107 4.95 7.26 -29.73
C ASN A 107 4.51 5.80 -29.89
N ASP A 108 5.13 5.12 -30.85
CA ASP A 108 4.98 3.69 -31.05
C ASP A 108 6.35 3.04 -30.92
N PRO A 109 6.60 2.33 -29.82
CA PRO A 109 7.87 1.70 -29.59
C PRO A 109 7.95 0.29 -30.22
N GLY A 110 6.93 -0.08 -31.00
CA GLY A 110 6.85 -1.28 -31.79
C GLY A 110 6.58 -2.54 -30.99
N GLN A 111 6.65 -3.68 -31.70
CA GLN A 111 6.40 -5.01 -31.12
C GLN A 111 7.36 -5.33 -29.97
N ARG A 112 6.78 -5.60 -28.80
CA ARG A 112 7.52 -5.89 -27.55
C ARG A 112 7.77 -7.38 -27.35
N PHE A 113 6.88 -8.23 -27.86
CA PHE A 113 6.97 -9.68 -27.69
C PHE A 113 6.94 -10.44 -29.03
N PRO A 114 7.48 -11.66 -29.08
CA PRO A 114 8.32 -12.28 -28.06
C PRO A 114 9.74 -11.71 -28.05
N TYR A 115 10.47 -11.91 -26.96
CA TYR A 115 11.93 -11.73 -26.90
C TYR A 115 12.57 -12.87 -26.12
N THR A 116 13.88 -13.05 -26.28
CA THR A 116 14.65 -14.04 -25.51
C THR A 116 15.23 -13.37 -24.27
N PHE A 117 15.05 -14.00 -23.10
CA PHE A 117 15.62 -13.50 -21.86
C PHE A 117 17.14 -13.30 -22.00
N PRO A 118 17.67 -12.10 -21.68
CA PRO A 118 19.10 -11.85 -21.77
C PRO A 118 19.84 -12.61 -20.67
N GLY A 119 20.97 -13.22 -21.03
CA GLY A 119 21.89 -13.80 -20.05
C GLY A 119 22.64 -12.74 -19.25
N VAL A 120 23.15 -13.12 -18.08
CA VAL A 120 24.00 -12.24 -17.24
C VAL A 120 25.13 -11.64 -18.07
N GLY A 121 25.36 -10.33 -17.94
CA GLY A 121 26.40 -9.60 -18.67
C GLY A 121 25.99 -9.12 -20.07
N ALA A 122 24.80 -9.48 -20.57
CA ALA A 122 24.30 -8.98 -21.85
C ALA A 122 24.15 -7.44 -21.84
N THR A 123 24.23 -6.84 -23.03
CA THR A 123 24.06 -5.39 -23.25
C THR A 123 23.27 -5.14 -24.54
N GLY A 124 22.78 -3.92 -24.73
CA GLY A 124 22.11 -3.47 -25.96
C GLY A 124 20.66 -3.95 -26.15
N PHE A 125 20.07 -4.60 -25.15
CA PHE A 125 18.72 -5.17 -25.24
C PHE A 125 17.63 -4.29 -24.60
N TRP A 126 18.01 -3.28 -23.81
CA TRP A 126 17.09 -2.51 -22.96
C TRP A 126 15.94 -1.84 -23.71
N GLY A 127 16.12 -1.44 -24.98
CA GLY A 127 15.08 -0.76 -25.76
C GLY A 127 13.77 -1.56 -25.87
N LYS A 128 13.80 -2.89 -25.69
CA LYS A 128 12.59 -3.74 -25.63
C LYS A 128 11.76 -3.56 -24.34
N PHE A 129 12.40 -3.12 -23.27
CA PHE A 129 11.83 -2.96 -21.94
C PHE A 129 11.52 -1.51 -21.58
N LEU A 130 12.13 -0.55 -22.30
CA LEU A 130 11.97 0.87 -22.01
C LEU A 130 10.67 1.46 -22.59
N PRO A 131 9.99 2.37 -21.86
CA PRO A 131 10.28 2.74 -20.47
C PRO A 131 9.90 1.62 -19.50
N ILE A 132 10.75 1.38 -18.50
CA ILE A 132 10.40 0.48 -17.38
C ILE A 132 9.36 1.23 -16.55
N ALA A 133 8.15 0.71 -16.48
CA ALA A 133 7.01 1.34 -15.81
C ALA A 133 6.12 0.28 -15.18
N VAL A 134 5.44 0.66 -14.09
CA VAL A 134 4.55 -0.22 -13.30
C VAL A 134 5.29 -1.51 -12.91
N SER A 135 6.56 -1.35 -12.55
CA SER A 135 7.50 -2.41 -12.17
C SER A 135 7.80 -2.25 -10.68
N PRO A 136 6.89 -2.72 -9.79
CA PRO A 136 7.02 -2.48 -8.37
C PRO A 136 8.11 -3.38 -7.79
N ALA A 137 9.01 -2.80 -7.02
CA ALA A 137 10.05 -3.56 -6.35
C ALA A 137 9.87 -3.51 -4.82
N TYR A 138 10.38 -4.50 -4.11
CA TYR A 138 10.29 -4.57 -2.67
C TYR A 138 11.39 -3.74 -2.01
N LYS A 139 11.00 -2.79 -1.16
CA LYS A 139 11.96 -1.90 -0.50
C LYS A 139 12.85 -2.69 0.48
N VAL A 140 14.17 -2.59 0.32
CA VAL A 140 15.18 -3.40 1.05
C VAL A 140 15.25 -3.14 2.56
N ASP A 141 14.64 -2.07 3.04
CA ASP A 141 14.57 -1.66 4.45
C ASP A 141 13.17 -1.81 5.05
N ASN A 142 12.26 -2.54 4.38
CA ASN A 142 10.96 -2.88 4.93
C ASN A 142 11.07 -3.67 6.24
N VAL A 143 10.10 -3.45 7.13
CA VAL A 143 10.00 -4.09 8.44
C VAL A 143 8.77 -5.01 8.50
N MET A 144 8.80 -6.05 9.34
CA MET A 144 7.66 -6.96 9.42
C MET A 144 6.37 -6.23 9.86
N PRO A 145 5.27 -6.35 9.10
CA PRO A 145 3.98 -5.83 9.53
C PRO A 145 3.51 -6.52 10.82
N TYR A 146 2.82 -5.77 11.67
CA TYR A 146 2.23 -6.31 12.90
C TYR A 146 0.89 -5.68 13.23
N THR A 147 0.19 -6.29 14.17
CA THR A 147 -1.09 -5.80 14.68
C THR A 147 -1.15 -5.95 16.19
N GLU A 148 -1.61 -4.90 16.85
CA GLU A 148 -2.01 -4.92 18.25
C GLU A 148 -3.51 -5.19 18.31
N HIS A 149 -3.92 -6.21 19.07
CA HIS A 149 -5.32 -6.47 19.37
C HIS A 149 -5.57 -6.26 20.85
N TYR A 150 -6.63 -5.55 21.18
CA TYR A 150 -7.08 -5.41 22.55
C TYR A 150 -8.59 -5.51 22.66
N ASN A 151 -9.04 -6.00 23.82
CA ASN A 151 -10.43 -5.97 24.19
C ASN A 151 -10.61 -5.62 25.66
N PHE A 152 -11.80 -5.09 25.95
CA PHE A 152 -12.31 -4.90 27.29
C PHE A 152 -13.79 -5.30 27.29
N ASN A 153 -14.18 -6.17 28.20
CA ASN A 153 -15.52 -6.77 28.22
C ASN A 153 -16.07 -6.72 29.64
N ILE A 154 -17.32 -6.28 29.78
CA ILE A 154 -18.10 -6.40 31.01
C ILE A 154 -19.34 -7.24 30.70
N GLN A 155 -19.50 -8.34 31.43
CA GLN A 155 -20.67 -9.20 31.35
C GLN A 155 -21.41 -9.18 32.68
N ARG A 156 -22.69 -8.86 32.66
CA ARG A 156 -23.53 -8.64 33.83
C ARG A 156 -24.79 -9.51 33.75
N GLN A 157 -25.04 -10.31 34.78
CA GLN A 157 -26.28 -11.06 34.92
C GLN A 157 -27.40 -10.16 35.50
N ILE A 158 -28.39 -9.78 34.71
CA ILE A 158 -29.53 -8.99 35.16
C ILE A 158 -30.69 -9.94 35.54
N GLY A 159 -31.10 -9.94 36.81
CA GLY A 159 -32.07 -10.91 37.32
C GLY A 159 -31.55 -12.35 37.22
N SER A 160 -32.44 -13.33 37.03
CA SER A 160 -32.07 -14.75 36.93
C SER A 160 -31.91 -15.27 35.50
N THR A 161 -32.40 -14.54 34.50
CA THR A 161 -32.51 -15.04 33.12
C THR A 161 -31.94 -14.14 32.04
N THR A 162 -31.38 -12.99 32.41
CA THR A 162 -30.86 -12.00 31.44
C THR A 162 -29.36 -11.80 31.63
N VAL A 163 -28.62 -11.69 30.53
CA VAL A 163 -27.19 -11.36 30.53
C VAL A 163 -26.96 -10.24 29.54
N LEU A 164 -26.39 -9.14 30.04
CA LEU A 164 -25.90 -8.02 29.22
C LEU A 164 -24.39 -8.13 29.09
N THR A 165 -23.88 -8.00 27.88
CA THR A 165 -22.45 -7.87 27.61
C THR A 165 -22.20 -6.54 26.91
N LEU A 166 -21.23 -5.79 27.44
CA LEU A 166 -20.65 -4.63 26.80
C LEU A 166 -19.19 -4.96 26.50
N ALA A 167 -18.74 -4.70 25.28
CA ALA A 167 -17.35 -4.91 24.91
C ALA A 167 -16.82 -3.75 24.08
N TYR A 168 -15.56 -3.39 24.32
CA TYR A 168 -14.76 -2.55 23.46
C TYR A 168 -13.70 -3.43 22.80
N VAL A 169 -13.62 -3.42 21.48
CA VAL A 169 -12.65 -4.22 20.72
C VAL A 169 -11.91 -3.29 19.77
N GLY A 170 -10.58 -3.36 19.79
CA GLY A 170 -9.76 -2.62 18.85
C GLY A 170 -8.62 -3.44 18.25
N SER A 171 -8.18 -2.98 17.09
CA SER A 171 -7.10 -3.55 16.30
C SER A 171 -6.31 -2.42 15.66
N GLN A 172 -5.00 -2.38 15.89
CA GLN A 172 -4.10 -1.35 15.33
C GLN A 172 -3.06 -2.06 14.46
N GLY A 173 -3.15 -1.89 13.15
CA GLY A 173 -2.21 -2.44 12.18
C GLY A 173 -1.08 -1.45 11.91
N HIS A 174 0.16 -1.94 11.93
CA HIS A 174 1.36 -1.14 11.79
C HIS A 174 2.31 -1.73 10.77
N HIS A 175 3.00 -0.84 10.05
CA HIS A 175 3.94 -1.21 8.99
C HIS A 175 3.32 -2.15 7.95
N LEU A 176 2.05 -1.92 7.63
CA LEU A 176 1.34 -2.65 6.60
C LEU A 176 1.90 -2.29 5.22
N LEU A 177 1.77 -3.22 4.27
CA LEU A 177 2.24 -3.03 2.90
C LEU A 177 1.37 -2.02 2.17
N ALA A 178 2.00 -1.10 1.44
CA ALA A 178 1.39 -0.21 0.46
C ALA A 178 2.41 0.15 -0.61
N ASN A 179 1.96 0.75 -1.71
CA ASN A 179 2.86 1.26 -2.74
C ASN A 179 3.25 2.70 -2.45
N LEU A 180 4.51 3.03 -2.66
CA LEU A 180 5.02 4.39 -2.61
C LEU A 180 5.75 4.67 -3.93
N PRO A 181 5.29 5.62 -4.77
CA PRO A 181 6.03 6.03 -5.94
C PRO A 181 7.47 6.39 -5.58
N PHE A 182 8.46 5.74 -6.20
CA PHE A 182 9.85 6.04 -5.92
C PHE A 182 10.40 7.16 -6.80
N ASN A 183 9.79 7.35 -7.97
CA ASN A 183 10.10 8.42 -8.90
C ASN A 183 8.86 9.30 -9.17
N PRO A 184 8.28 9.93 -8.13
CA PRO A 184 7.13 10.81 -8.32
C PRO A 184 7.52 12.02 -9.18
N GLY A 185 6.60 12.49 -10.03
CA GLY A 185 6.86 13.61 -10.94
C GLY A 185 6.99 14.94 -10.20
N SER A 186 8.12 15.64 -10.36
CA SER A 186 8.43 16.87 -9.63
C SER A 186 7.51 18.05 -10.00
N PRO A 187 6.73 18.60 -9.05
CA PRO A 187 5.89 19.76 -9.30
C PRO A 187 6.71 21.01 -9.66
N ALA A 188 7.86 21.20 -9.01
CA ALA A 188 8.77 22.30 -9.30
C ALA A 188 9.29 22.23 -10.75
N ARG A 189 9.70 21.03 -11.19
CA ARG A 189 10.14 20.81 -12.58
C ARG A 189 9.01 21.07 -13.57
N CYS A 190 7.79 20.68 -13.23
CA CYS A 190 6.61 20.93 -14.05
C CYS A 190 6.36 22.44 -14.25
N PHE A 191 6.49 23.24 -13.18
CA PHE A 191 6.37 24.70 -13.29
C PHE A 191 7.48 25.32 -14.16
N GLU A 192 8.72 24.84 -14.06
CA GLU A 192 9.81 25.30 -14.94
C GLU A 192 9.51 25.01 -16.42
N ILE A 193 9.06 23.80 -16.74
CA ILE A 193 8.69 23.41 -18.11
C ILE A 193 7.60 24.33 -18.64
N ASN A 194 6.53 24.55 -17.86
CA ASN A 194 5.43 25.43 -18.26
C ASN A 194 5.87 26.88 -18.50
N ALA A 195 6.77 27.41 -17.68
CA ALA A 195 7.29 28.76 -17.86
C ALA A 195 8.07 28.93 -19.16
N ILE A 196 8.80 27.89 -19.59
CA ILE A 196 9.53 27.86 -20.86
C ILE A 196 8.55 27.71 -22.03
N LEU A 197 7.66 26.72 -21.98
CA LEU A 197 6.68 26.46 -23.03
C LEU A 197 5.81 27.68 -23.34
N ALA A 198 5.37 28.40 -22.31
CA ALA A 198 4.59 29.63 -22.49
C ALA A 198 5.30 30.69 -23.36
N GLN A 199 6.63 30.66 -23.43
CA GLN A 199 7.44 31.60 -24.22
C GLN A 199 7.86 31.00 -25.57
N SER A 200 8.30 29.74 -25.59
CA SER A 200 8.95 29.15 -26.76
C SER A 200 8.02 28.29 -27.62
N ASN A 201 6.97 27.72 -27.05
CA ASN A 201 6.02 26.86 -27.74
C ASN A 201 4.63 26.89 -27.05
N PRO A 202 3.91 28.02 -27.11
CA PRO A 202 2.67 28.20 -26.34
C PRO A 202 1.50 27.32 -26.80
N ALA A 203 1.63 26.68 -27.97
CA ALA A 203 0.65 25.72 -28.49
C ALA A 203 0.89 24.28 -27.96
N ALA A 204 2.02 24.01 -27.32
CA ALA A 204 2.31 22.71 -26.74
C ALA A 204 1.40 22.40 -25.55
N THR A 205 1.13 21.11 -25.33
CA THR A 205 0.46 20.63 -24.11
C THR A 205 1.27 21.06 -22.88
N PRO A 206 0.67 21.80 -21.93
CA PRO A 206 1.36 22.19 -20.72
C PRO A 206 1.62 20.96 -19.84
N CYS A 207 2.70 21.02 -19.06
CA CYS A 207 2.95 20.07 -18.01
C CYS A 207 1.86 20.13 -16.93
N GLY A 208 1.41 18.96 -16.49
CA GLY A 208 0.42 18.82 -15.43
C GLY A 208 0.24 17.36 -14.99
N PRO A 209 -0.71 17.10 -14.09
CA PRO A 209 -1.01 15.75 -13.62
C PRO A 209 -1.31 14.79 -14.79
N GLY A 210 -0.67 13.62 -14.78
CA GLY A 210 -0.78 12.61 -15.84
C GLY A 210 0.18 12.80 -17.03
N PHE A 211 1.00 13.86 -17.02
CA PHE A 211 2.03 14.12 -18.03
C PHE A 211 3.45 14.08 -17.44
N GLU A 212 3.64 13.37 -16.33
CA GLU A 212 4.93 13.30 -15.65
C GLU A 212 5.99 12.60 -16.50
N ASP A 213 5.57 11.71 -17.41
CA ASP A 213 6.39 10.92 -18.33
C ASP A 213 6.48 11.52 -19.73
N GLN A 214 5.90 12.69 -19.95
CA GLN A 214 5.85 13.33 -21.26
C GLN A 214 7.21 13.92 -21.66
N ILE A 215 7.62 13.69 -22.91
CA ILE A 215 8.71 14.46 -23.52
C ILE A 215 8.13 15.76 -24.07
N TYR A 216 8.60 16.89 -23.56
CA TYR A 216 8.16 18.23 -23.96
C TYR A 216 9.16 18.84 -24.94
N ASP A 217 8.69 19.22 -26.12
CA ASP A 217 9.44 20.06 -27.06
C ASP A 217 9.41 21.51 -26.57
N LEU A 218 10.53 21.95 -26.01
CA LEU A 218 10.72 23.31 -25.51
C LEU A 218 11.06 24.31 -26.63
N GLY A 219 11.04 23.89 -27.89
CA GLY A 219 11.44 24.68 -29.05
C GLY A 219 12.95 24.71 -29.27
N ASN A 220 13.37 25.10 -30.47
CA ASN A 220 14.79 25.22 -30.87
C ASN A 220 15.62 23.94 -30.66
N GLY A 221 15.00 22.76 -30.78
CA GLY A 221 15.65 21.46 -30.56
C GLY A 221 15.99 21.17 -29.09
N GLN A 222 15.40 21.90 -28.15
CA GLN A 222 15.53 21.63 -26.72
C GLN A 222 14.33 20.81 -26.23
N PHE A 223 14.59 19.79 -25.41
CA PHE A 223 13.56 18.91 -24.88
C PHE A 223 13.66 18.77 -23.37
N ALA A 224 12.52 18.71 -22.68
CA ALA A 224 12.43 18.22 -21.30
C ALA A 224 11.86 16.81 -21.31
N TYR A 225 12.54 15.87 -20.67
CA TYR A 225 12.21 14.45 -20.70
C TYR A 225 11.44 14.02 -19.44
N GLY A 226 10.24 14.57 -19.29
CA GLY A 226 9.39 14.34 -18.12
C GLY A 226 9.78 15.18 -16.90
N THR A 227 9.07 14.90 -15.80
CA THR A 227 9.25 15.55 -14.50
C THR A 227 9.76 14.59 -13.43
N ARG A 228 9.73 13.27 -13.69
CA ARG A 228 10.19 12.28 -12.72
C ARG A 228 11.71 12.29 -12.61
N PRO A 229 12.25 12.04 -11.41
CA PRO A 229 13.67 11.79 -11.27
C PRO A 229 14.04 10.51 -12.02
N TYR A 230 15.25 10.50 -12.59
CA TYR A 230 15.85 9.35 -13.28
C TYR A 230 15.21 8.91 -14.60
N SER A 231 14.18 9.59 -15.12
CA SER A 231 13.55 9.22 -16.41
C SER A 231 14.52 9.08 -17.59
N VAL A 232 15.69 9.72 -17.56
CA VAL A 232 16.71 9.66 -18.60
C VAL A 232 18.10 9.50 -17.98
N THR A 233 18.37 8.33 -17.43
CA THR A 233 19.69 8.02 -16.85
C THR A 233 20.70 7.54 -17.89
N SER A 234 20.26 6.70 -18.84
CA SER A 234 21.09 6.15 -19.90
C SER A 234 21.07 6.99 -21.17
N GLY A 235 19.92 7.63 -21.46
CA GLY A 235 19.69 8.43 -22.68
C GLY A 235 19.80 7.64 -23.99
N ARG A 236 19.97 6.31 -23.95
CA ARG A 236 20.39 5.50 -25.10
C ARG A 236 19.34 5.39 -26.20
N TYR A 237 18.07 5.49 -25.85
CA TYR A 237 16.94 5.26 -26.76
C TYR A 237 16.04 6.49 -26.95
N LEU A 238 16.54 7.68 -26.59
CA LEU A 238 15.79 8.94 -26.74
C LEU A 238 15.43 9.23 -28.21
N SER A 239 16.28 8.85 -29.15
CA SER A 239 16.00 8.99 -30.60
C SER A 239 14.81 8.14 -31.07
N GLN A 240 14.40 7.15 -30.27
CA GLN A 240 13.23 6.30 -30.49
C GLN A 240 12.03 6.76 -29.65
N GLY A 241 12.12 7.90 -28.96
CA GLY A 241 11.08 8.42 -28.07
C GLY A 241 10.96 7.67 -26.74
N LEU A 242 11.98 6.90 -26.34
CA LEU A 242 11.94 6.08 -25.13
C LEU A 242 12.68 6.74 -23.96
N LEU A 243 11.95 6.98 -22.88
CA LEU A 243 12.52 7.23 -21.55
C LEU A 243 13.00 5.92 -20.92
N ASP A 244 13.91 5.99 -19.96
CA ASP A 244 14.34 4.82 -19.19
C ASP A 244 13.26 4.36 -18.20
N PHE A 245 12.58 5.29 -17.54
CA PHE A 245 11.56 4.98 -16.54
C PHE A 245 10.27 5.79 -16.75
N GLY A 246 9.14 5.10 -16.60
CA GLY A 246 7.84 5.69 -16.30
C GLY A 246 7.57 5.65 -14.79
N ASP A 247 6.30 5.73 -14.36
CA ASP A 247 5.94 5.54 -12.94
C ASP A 247 6.37 4.18 -12.41
N ASN A 248 7.10 4.16 -11.31
CA ASN A 248 7.41 2.94 -10.58
C ASN A 248 7.35 3.18 -9.08
N ALA A 249 6.96 2.15 -8.34
CA ALA A 249 6.76 2.23 -6.91
C ALA A 249 7.59 1.20 -6.15
N TRP A 250 7.92 1.54 -4.91
CA TRP A 250 8.28 0.53 -3.93
C TRP A 250 7.02 -0.06 -3.31
N THR A 251 6.97 -1.38 -3.20
CA THR A 251 6.19 -2.01 -2.15
C THR A 251 6.89 -1.71 -0.82
N SER A 252 6.23 -0.96 0.06
CA SER A 252 6.79 -0.52 1.33
C SER A 252 5.87 -0.71 2.54
N THR A 253 6.47 -0.93 3.71
CA THR A 253 5.77 -1.19 4.98
C THR A 253 5.48 0.10 5.74
N LEU A 254 4.66 0.97 5.13
CA LEU A 254 4.38 2.35 5.58
C LEU A 254 2.89 2.58 5.91
N ALA A 255 2.01 1.64 5.56
CA ALA A 255 0.59 1.76 5.86
C ALA A 255 0.29 1.42 7.33
N ASN A 256 -0.77 2.00 7.87
CA ASN A 256 -1.25 1.79 9.22
C ASN A 256 -2.78 1.83 9.26
N SER A 257 -3.39 0.89 9.98
CA SER A 257 -4.83 0.81 10.16
C SER A 257 -5.22 0.91 11.64
N SER A 258 -6.41 1.41 11.91
CA SER A 258 -7.00 1.49 13.24
C SER A 258 -8.47 1.15 13.18
N TYR A 259 -8.87 0.07 13.84
CA TYR A 259 -10.25 -0.29 14.07
C TYR A 259 -10.59 -0.20 15.55
N ASN A 260 -11.73 0.40 15.88
CA ASN A 260 -12.28 0.42 17.23
C ASN A 260 -13.80 0.20 17.17
N SER A 261 -14.34 -0.58 18.10
CA SER A 261 -15.77 -0.84 18.18
C SER A 261 -16.29 -0.98 19.59
N LEU A 262 -17.52 -0.49 19.78
CA LEU A 262 -18.39 -0.82 20.90
C LEU A 262 -19.34 -1.94 20.46
N GLN A 263 -19.38 -3.03 21.20
CA GLN A 263 -20.27 -4.17 20.97
C GLN A 263 -21.17 -4.35 22.19
N VAL A 264 -22.47 -4.50 21.94
CA VAL A 264 -23.49 -4.71 22.94
C VAL A 264 -24.24 -5.98 22.60
N SER A 265 -24.43 -6.87 23.56
CA SER A 265 -25.32 -8.02 23.41
C SER A 265 -26.18 -8.22 24.63
N LEU A 266 -27.45 -8.58 24.40
CA LEU A 266 -28.42 -8.91 25.42
C LEU A 266 -29.00 -10.28 25.13
N GLU A 267 -28.77 -11.22 26.05
CA GLU A 267 -29.41 -12.52 26.03
C GLU A 267 -30.48 -12.57 27.11
N LYS A 268 -31.68 -13.04 26.76
CA LYS A 268 -32.77 -13.27 27.72
C LYS A 268 -33.40 -14.63 27.51
N ARG A 269 -33.61 -15.36 28.61
CA ARG A 269 -34.39 -16.61 28.63
C ARG A 269 -35.77 -16.37 29.22
N VAL A 270 -36.80 -16.88 28.55
CA VAL A 270 -38.20 -16.81 28.98
C VAL A 270 -38.83 -18.19 28.77
N GLY A 271 -38.95 -18.96 29.85
CA GLY A 271 -39.36 -20.36 29.76
C GLY A 271 -38.40 -21.18 28.88
N ALA A 272 -38.94 -21.83 27.86
CA ALA A 272 -38.15 -22.59 26.88
C ALA A 272 -37.54 -21.72 25.76
N LEU A 273 -37.86 -20.42 25.68
CA LEU A 273 -37.41 -19.52 24.64
C LEU A 273 -36.12 -18.78 25.05
N ARG A 274 -35.24 -18.56 24.07
CA ARG A 274 -34.01 -17.75 24.19
C ARG A 274 -34.02 -16.66 23.14
N PHE A 275 -33.87 -15.41 23.59
CA PHE A 275 -33.76 -14.24 22.74
C PHE A 275 -32.34 -13.70 22.82
N LEU A 276 -31.79 -13.31 21.67
CA LEU A 276 -30.49 -12.64 21.55
C LEU A 276 -30.68 -11.39 20.70
N GLY A 277 -30.28 -10.24 21.22
CA GLY A 277 -30.05 -9.04 20.44
C GLY A 277 -28.57 -8.68 20.51
N ALA A 278 -27.98 -8.29 19.38
CA ALA A 278 -26.62 -7.80 19.31
C ALA A 278 -26.56 -6.50 18.52
N TYR A 279 -25.57 -5.68 18.79
CA TYR A 279 -25.31 -4.45 18.05
C TYR A 279 -23.83 -4.10 18.16
N THR A 280 -23.23 -3.74 17.03
CA THR A 280 -21.85 -3.25 16.96
C THR A 280 -21.84 -1.87 16.33
N TRP A 281 -21.22 -0.93 17.03
CA TRP A 281 -20.85 0.37 16.50
C TRP A 281 -19.33 0.42 16.32
N GLY A 282 -18.88 0.52 15.08
CA GLY A 282 -17.47 0.43 14.71
C GLY A 282 -16.97 1.65 13.94
N LYS A 283 -15.65 1.84 13.93
CA LYS A 283 -14.96 2.75 13.01
C LYS A 283 -13.61 2.16 12.62
N SER A 284 -13.35 2.13 11.32
CA SER A 284 -12.08 1.74 10.71
C SER A 284 -11.48 2.91 9.96
N LEU A 285 -10.21 3.21 10.22
CA LEU A 285 -9.41 4.19 9.50
C LEU A 285 -8.11 3.53 9.04
N ASP A 286 -7.65 3.86 7.84
CA ASP A 286 -6.32 3.50 7.36
C ASP A 286 -5.82 4.56 6.37
N ASN A 287 -4.56 4.43 5.95
CA ASN A 287 -4.02 5.19 4.82
C ASN A 287 -3.87 4.33 3.56
N GLY A 288 -4.46 3.14 3.54
CA GLY A 288 -4.35 2.15 2.47
C GLY A 288 -5.21 0.95 2.85
N SER A 289 -6.34 0.81 2.18
CA SER A 289 -7.35 -0.23 2.48
C SER A 289 -7.27 -1.42 1.54
N GLY A 290 -6.70 -1.22 0.36
CA GLY A 290 -6.67 -2.15 -0.74
C GLY A 290 -5.29 -2.72 -1.03
N TYR A 291 -5.30 -3.83 -1.76
CA TYR A 291 -4.09 -4.37 -2.37
C TYR A 291 -3.53 -3.35 -3.36
N ARG A 292 -2.25 -2.99 -3.20
CA ARG A 292 -1.51 -2.05 -4.06
C ARG A 292 -1.97 -0.59 -4.01
N ASP A 293 -2.67 -0.17 -2.96
CA ASP A 293 -2.97 1.24 -2.77
C ASP A 293 -1.69 2.08 -2.77
N TYR A 294 -1.72 3.17 -3.53
CA TYR A 294 -0.62 4.11 -3.64
C TYR A 294 -0.78 5.17 -2.56
N LEU A 295 0.26 5.31 -1.73
CA LEU A 295 0.39 6.43 -0.81
C LEU A 295 0.90 7.65 -1.56
N ASN A 296 0.47 8.82 -1.08
CA ASN A 296 0.98 10.10 -1.50
C ASN A 296 2.50 10.14 -1.26
N PRO A 297 3.30 10.33 -2.33
CA PRO A 297 4.76 10.31 -2.22
C PRO A 297 5.35 11.56 -1.56
N TYR A 298 4.55 12.62 -1.38
CA TYR A 298 4.97 13.90 -0.79
C TYR A 298 4.57 14.03 0.68
N ASP A 299 3.34 13.62 1.03
CA ASP A 299 2.85 13.60 2.41
C ASP A 299 1.84 12.46 2.62
N GLN A 300 2.31 11.34 3.18
CA GLN A 300 1.52 10.13 3.44
C GLN A 300 0.42 10.32 4.50
N ARG A 301 0.43 11.42 5.25
CA ARG A 301 -0.58 11.66 6.31
C ARG A 301 -1.91 12.04 5.71
N VAL A 302 -1.92 12.62 4.51
CA VAL A 302 -3.14 13.06 3.83
C VAL A 302 -4.00 11.88 3.35
N ASP A 303 -3.41 10.70 3.22
CA ASP A 303 -4.11 9.49 2.77
C ASP A 303 -4.93 8.83 3.89
N ARG A 304 -4.76 9.26 5.16
CA ARG A 304 -5.47 8.65 6.28
C ARG A 304 -6.96 9.01 6.24
N ALA A 305 -7.80 8.04 5.93
CA ALA A 305 -9.24 8.19 5.75
C ALA A 305 -10.02 7.00 6.35
N LEU A 306 -11.34 7.00 6.16
CA LEU A 306 -12.18 5.81 6.45
C LEU A 306 -11.72 4.66 5.57
N SER A 307 -11.52 3.49 6.18
CA SER A 307 -11.24 2.28 5.43
C SER A 307 -12.36 1.98 4.42
N THR A 308 -12.02 1.46 3.24
CA THR A 308 -13.02 1.09 2.22
C THR A 308 -14.04 0.04 2.72
N PHE A 309 -13.64 -0.77 3.70
CA PHE A 309 -14.46 -1.78 4.36
C PHE A 309 -15.05 -1.31 5.71
N ASN A 310 -15.06 -0.01 5.99
CA ASN A 310 -15.63 0.53 7.23
C ASN A 310 -17.15 0.26 7.30
N VAL A 311 -17.56 -0.55 8.28
CA VAL A 311 -18.98 -0.74 8.65
C VAL A 311 -19.22 -0.06 9.98
N ALA A 312 -19.96 1.05 9.96
CA ALA A 312 -20.26 1.80 11.17
C ALA A 312 -21.24 1.08 12.09
N HIS A 313 -22.28 0.44 11.53
CA HIS A 313 -23.37 -0.16 12.27
C HIS A 313 -23.63 -1.59 11.78
N ASN A 314 -23.70 -2.54 12.72
CA ASN A 314 -24.04 -3.94 12.43
C ASN A 314 -24.99 -4.48 13.52
N PHE A 315 -26.03 -5.22 13.13
CA PHE A 315 -27.14 -5.68 13.98
C PHE A 315 -27.28 -7.20 13.93
#